data_AF-A0A925I0K9-F1
#
_entry.id   AF-A0A925I0K9-F1
#
_cell.length_a   1.000
_cell.length_b   1.000
_cell.length_c   1.000
_cell.angle_alpha   90.00
_cell.angle_beta   90.00
_cell.angle_gamma   90.00
#
_symmetry.space_group_name_H-M   'P 1'
#
loop_
_entity.id
_entity.type
_entity.pdbx_description
1 polymer ?
#
loop_
_entity_poly.entity_id
_entity_poly.type
_entity_poly.pdbx_seq_one_letter_code
_entity_poly.pdbx_strand_id
1 'polypeptide(L)' 'VKLAIELEDFSPRRADRRVRDRFVNTALTAAGLPLLRVKVEEKYETSALRKDIEDALGIAKKKKRSA' A
#
# COMPACT_ATOMS: atom_id res chain seq x y z
N VAL A 1 -6.87 -13.77 0.91
CA VAL A 1 -6.55 -12.35 0.61
C VAL A 1 -5.05 -12.25 0.36
N LYS A 2 -4.59 -11.51 -0.66
CA LYS A 2 -3.15 -11.44 -1.02
C LYS A 2 -2.52 -10.05 -0.87
N LEU A 3 -3.33 -8.99 -0.83
CA LEU A 3 -2.91 -7.60 -0.71
C LEU A 3 -4.07 -6.80 -0.08
N ALA A 4 -3.75 -5.90 0.83
CA ALA A 4 -4.68 -4.86 1.30
C ALA A 4 -4.38 -3.54 0.58
N ILE A 5 -5.40 -2.79 0.19
CA ILE A 5 -5.27 -1.48 -0.46
C ILE A 5 -6.04 -0.45 0.37
N GLU A 6 -5.38 0.63 0.79
CA GLU A 6 -6.00 1.74 1.50
C GLU A 6 -5.87 3.03 0.69
N LEU A 7 -6.95 3.81 0.62
CA LEU A 7 -6.93 5.15 0.05
C LEU A 7 -6.46 6.16 1.11
N GLU A 8 -5.27 6.74 0.89
CA GLU A 8 -4.67 7.73 1.76
C GLU A 8 -5.08 9.15 1.32
N ASP A 9 -6.05 9.74 2.02
CA ASP A 9 -6.35 11.17 1.92
C ASP A 9 -5.28 11.99 2.68
N PHE A 10 -4.76 13.07 2.11
CA PHE A 10 -3.72 13.92 2.75
C PHE A 10 -4.29 15.01 3.68
N SER A 11 -5.59 15.02 3.91
CA SER A 11 -6.24 15.89 4.90
C SER A 11 -5.47 15.92 6.25
N PRO A 12 -5.30 17.10 6.88
CA PRO A 12 -4.41 17.30 8.03
C PRO A 12 -4.53 16.21 9.09
N ARG A 13 -3.37 15.60 9.38
CA ARG A 13 -3.23 14.38 10.18
C ARG A 13 -3.73 14.57 11.61
N ARG A 14 -4.97 14.15 11.88
CA ARG A 14 -5.53 14.07 13.24
C ARG A 14 -4.89 12.91 14.02
N ALA A 15 -4.76 13.08 15.34
CA ALA A 15 -4.13 12.11 16.24
C ALA A 15 -4.76 10.70 16.13
N ASP A 16 -6.06 10.63 15.89
CA ASP A 16 -6.84 9.37 15.75
C ASP A 16 -6.34 8.50 14.60
N ARG A 17 -5.85 9.12 13.52
CA ARG A 17 -5.37 8.39 12.35
C ARG A 17 -4.06 7.65 12.61
N ARG A 18 -3.19 8.17 13.49
CA ARG A 18 -1.95 7.46 13.89
C ARG A 18 -2.25 6.16 14.65
N VAL A 19 -3.28 6.17 15.48
CA VAL A 19 -3.68 4.99 16.26
C VAL A 19 -4.25 3.93 15.31
N ARG A 20 -5.12 4.35 14.39
CA ARG A 20 -5.68 3.49 13.34
C ARG A 20 -4.59 2.91 12.44
N ASP A 21 -3.69 3.75 11.94
CA ASP A 21 -2.58 3.32 11.07
C ASP A 21 -1.69 2.29 11.77
N ARG A 22 -1.37 2.51 13.05
CA ARG A 22 -0.58 1.56 13.83
C ARG A 22 -1.31 0.23 13.97
N PHE A 23 -2.61 0.26 14.29
CA PHE A 23 -3.43 -0.95 14.39
C PHE A 23 -3.47 -1.73 13.06
N VAL A 24 -3.78 -1.04 11.95
CA VAL A 24 -3.87 -1.65 10.62
C VAL A 24 -2.53 -2.24 10.19
N ASN A 25 -1.43 -1.49 10.36
CA ASN A 25 -0.09 -1.98 10.04
C ASN A 25 0.27 -3.21 10.88
N THR A 26 -0.01 -3.20 12.19
CA THR A 26 0.26 -4.34 13.06
C THR A 26 -0.57 -5.57 12.68
N ALA A 27 -1.87 -5.40 12.41
CA ALA A 27 -2.76 -6.50 12.03
C ALA A 27 -2.35 -7.12 10.69
N LEU A 28 -2.03 -6.30 9.68
CA LEU A 28 -1.62 -6.79 8.37
C LEU A 28 -0.24 -7.43 8.40
N THR A 29 0.70 -6.87 9.18
CA THR A 29 2.02 -7.46 9.39
C THR A 29 1.91 -8.82 10.08
N ALA A 30 1.08 -8.94 11.12
CA ALA A 30 0.82 -10.20 11.80
C ALA A 30 0.17 -11.25 10.87
N ALA A 31 -0.66 -10.80 9.93
CA ALA A 31 -1.25 -11.66 8.91
C ALA A 31 -0.33 -11.97 7.72
N GLY A 32 0.88 -11.40 7.66
CA GLY A 32 1.80 -11.54 6.53
C GLY A 32 1.27 -10.92 5.23
N LEU A 33 0.36 -9.95 5.33
CA LEU A 33 -0.28 -9.32 4.19
C LEU A 33 0.40 -7.98 3.87
N PRO A 34 0.80 -7.75 2.60
CA PRO A 34 1.26 -6.44 2.17
C PRO A 34 0.12 -5.42 2.20
N LEU A 35 0.45 -4.16 2.52
CA LEU A 35 -0.45 -3.01 2.48
C LEU A 35 0.06 -2.02 1.42
N LEU A 36 -0.77 -1.73 0.42
CA LEU A 36 -0.55 -0.68 -0.55
C LEU A 36 -1.39 0.55 -0.19
N ARG A 37 -0.74 1.69 0.02
CA ARG A 37 -1.43 2.97 0.25
C ARG A 37 -1.46 3.75 -1.05
N VAL A 38 -2.64 3.95 -1.60
CA VAL A 38 -2.87 4.70 -2.83
C VAL A 38 -3.36 6.09 -2.46
N LYS A 39 -2.75 7.13 -3.00
CA LYS A 39 -3.19 8.51 -2.75
C LYS A 39 -4.60 8.73 -3.27
N VAL A 40 -5.44 9.46 -2.54
CA VAL A 40 -6.74 9.88 -3.07
C VAL A 40 -6.51 10.90 -4.18
N GLU A 41 -6.91 10.54 -5.40
CA GLU A 41 -6.87 11.39 -6.59
C GLU A 41 -8.22 11.37 -7.31
N GLU A 42 -8.56 12.44 -8.02
CA GLU A 42 -9.80 12.50 -8.82
C GLU A 42 -9.75 11.57 -10.03
N LYS A 43 -8.55 11.30 -10.54
CA LYS A 43 -8.29 10.42 -11.68
C LYS A 43 -7.08 9.56 -11.36
N TYR A 44 -7.16 8.30 -11.74
CA TYR A 44 -6.07 7.35 -11.58
C TYR A 44 -5.60 6.89 -12.95
N GLU A 45 -4.28 6.79 -13.11
CA GLU A 45 -3.71 6.11 -14.27
C GLU A 45 -3.68 4.59 -14.01
N THR A 46 -4.44 3.83 -14.79
CA THR A 46 -4.60 2.38 -14.59
C THR A 46 -3.29 1.61 -14.78
N SER A 47 -2.42 2.09 -15.66
CA SER A 47 -1.06 1.59 -15.89
C SER A 47 -0.19 1.70 -14.63
N ALA A 48 -0.23 2.85 -13.96
CA ALA A 48 0.52 3.13 -12.74
C ALA A 48 0.00 2.27 -11.57
N LEU A 49 -1.32 2.24 -11.35
CA LEU A 49 -1.92 1.40 -10.30
C LEU A 49 -1.62 -0.08 -10.49
N ARG A 50 -1.64 -0.56 -11.74
CA ARG A 50 -1.32 -1.96 -12.03
C ARG A 50 0.12 -2.30 -11.64
N LYS A 51 1.06 -1.41 -11.96
CA LYS A 51 2.47 -1.58 -11.59
C LYS A 51 2.63 -1.59 -10.07
N ASP A 52 1.98 -0.67 -9.36
CA ASP A 52 2.05 -0.61 -7.89
C ASP A 52 1.47 -1.87 -7.22
N ILE A 53 0.39 -2.43 -7.76
CA ILE A 53 -0.21 -3.69 -7.31
C ILE A 53 0.72 -4.88 -7.60
N GLU A 54 1.30 -4.94 -8.80
CA GLU A 54 2.25 -5.99 -9.18
C GLU A 54 3.51 -5.97 -8.31
N ASP A 55 4.03 -4.78 -8.02
CA ASP A 55 5.18 -4.56 -7.12
C ASP A 55 4.82 -4.98 -5.68
N ALA A 56 3.65 -4.58 -5.16
CA ALA A 56 3.21 -4.92 -3.81
C ALA A 56 2.90 -6.41 -3.61
N LEU A 57 2.45 -7.10 -4.66
CA LEU A 57 2.25 -8.55 -4.66
C LEU A 57 3.57 -9.33 -4.88
N GLY A 58 4.70 -8.65 -5.11
CA GLY A 58 5.97 -9.29 -5.41
C GLY A 58 5.98 -10.03 -6.75
N ILE A 59 5.07 -9.66 -7.67
CA ILE A 59 4.96 -10.24 -9.01
C ILE A 59 5.99 -9.61 -9.97
N ALA A 60 6.64 -8.51 -9.56
CA ALA A 60 7.78 -7.95 -10.26
C ALA A 60 8.95 -8.94 -10.30
N LYS A 61 9.30 -9.38 -11.52
CA LYS A 61 10.53 -10.10 -11.87
C LYS A 61 11.67 -9.65 -10.95
N LYS A 62 12.26 -10.58 -10.19
CA LYS A 62 13.49 -10.39 -9.40
C LYS A 62 14.40 -9.40 -10.15
N LYS A 63 14.46 -8.15 -9.68
CA LYS A 63 15.52 -7.25 -10.11
C LYS A 63 16.78 -7.89 -9.55
N LYS A 64 17.55 -8.59 -10.40
CA LYS A 64 18.91 -9.03 -10.09
C LYS A 64 19.57 -7.85 -9.39
N ARG A 65 19.91 -8.01 -8.11
CA ARG A 65 20.89 -7.12 -7.48
C ARG A 65 22.16 -7.28 -8.32
N SER A 66 22.47 -6.25 -9.10
CA SER A 66 23.72 -6.11 -9.84
C SER A 66 24.58 -5.10 -9.09
N ALA A 67 25.85 -5.48 -8.94
CA ALA A 67 26.97 -4.82 -8.27
C ALA A 67 26.99 -5.00 -6.75
#